data_AF-A0AAW2PWP0-F1
#
_entry.id   AF-A0AAW2PWP0-F1
#
_cell.length_a   1.000
_cell.length_b   1.000
_cell.length_c   1.000
_cell.angle_alpha   90.00
_cell.angle_beta   90.00
_cell.angle_gamma   90.00
#
_symmetry.space_group_name_H-M   'P 1'
#
loop_
_entity.id
_entity.type
_entity.pdbx_description
1 polymer ?
#
loop_
_entity_poly.entity_id
_entity_poly.type
_entity_poly.pdbx_seq_one_letter_code
_entity_poly.pdbx_strand_id
1 'polypeptide(L)'
;MSKNPLTMIMETKQFNGTNYNDWLRNLRIALDFENQGYVLDKPLPMALPKGSSPEERVTFEKWLENNRKVRSIILASITNNIQKQFDRVDDVPSIMLRMKEVYEGSGSTREAQKKIKK
;
A
#
# COMPACT_ATOMS: atom_id res chain seq x y z
N MET A 1 22.92 0.77 -13.96
CA MET A 1 21.57 1.35 -13.89
C MET A 1 21.47 2.16 -12.61
N SER A 2 21.08 3.43 -12.68
CA SER A 2 20.78 4.22 -11.47
C SER A 2 19.55 3.63 -10.80
N LYS A 3 19.64 3.32 -9.50
CA LYS A 3 18.44 2.94 -8.74
C LYS A 3 17.49 4.12 -8.72
N ASN A 4 16.21 3.88 -9.01
CA ASN A 4 15.19 4.91 -8.84
C ASN A 4 15.20 5.33 -7.35
N PRO A 5 15.22 6.64 -7.01
CA PRO A 5 15.14 7.10 -5.62
C PRO A 5 14.05 6.41 -4.80
N LEU A 6 12.92 6.06 -5.43
CA LEU A 6 11.82 5.31 -4.84
C LEU A 6 12.21 3.88 -4.48
N THR A 7 12.91 3.17 -5.36
CA THR A 7 13.42 1.83 -5.05
C THR A 7 14.38 1.86 -3.86
N MET A 8 15.17 2.93 -3.72
CA MET A 8 16.10 3.07 -2.60
C MET A 8 15.40 3.35 -1.26
N ILE A 9 14.35 4.20 -1.26
CA ILE A 9 13.53 4.45 -0.06
C ILE A 9 12.83 3.16 0.40
N MET A 10 12.35 2.37 -0.55
CA MET A 10 11.57 1.16 -0.30
C MET A 10 12.44 -0.02 0.15
N GLU A 11 13.66 -0.14 -0.40
CA GLU A 11 14.64 -1.16 0.00
C GLU A 11 15.21 -0.91 1.41
N THR A 12 15.42 0.35 1.79
CA THR A 12 16.11 0.69 3.05
C THR A 12 15.20 0.60 4.29
N LYS A 13 13.88 0.67 4.12
CA LYS A 13 12.89 0.68 5.20
C LYS A 13 11.70 -0.22 4.90
N GLN A 14 11.98 -1.44 4.43
CA GLN A 14 10.95 -2.45 4.21
C GLN A 14 10.07 -2.63 5.45
N PHE A 15 8.76 -2.75 5.25
CA PHE A 15 7.82 -3.07 6.31
C PHE A 15 8.03 -4.51 6.78
N ASN A 16 8.29 -4.69 8.07
CA ASN A 16 8.57 -5.98 8.69
C ASN A 16 7.51 -6.40 9.72
N GLY A 17 6.42 -5.63 9.84
CA GLY A 17 5.34 -5.89 10.77
C GLY A 17 5.45 -5.18 12.13
N THR A 18 6.54 -4.45 12.40
CA THR A 18 6.69 -3.67 13.65
C THR A 18 6.87 -2.16 13.40
N ASN A 19 7.18 -1.75 12.16
CA ASN A 19 7.50 -0.38 11.79
C ASN A 19 6.39 0.29 10.94
N TYR A 20 5.12 0.02 11.22
CA TYR A 20 4.00 0.44 10.35
C TYR A 20 3.97 1.95 10.10
N ASN A 21 4.06 2.77 11.15
CA ASN A 21 3.99 4.23 11.02
C ASN A 21 5.17 4.82 10.23
N ASP A 22 6.38 4.30 10.46
CA ASP A 22 7.58 4.73 9.74
C ASP A 22 7.53 4.32 8.27
N TRP A 23 7.12 3.08 8.00
CA TRP A 23 6.92 2.57 6.65
C TRP A 23 5.85 3.38 5.91
N LEU A 24 4.69 3.63 6.54
CA LEU A 24 3.60 4.40 5.96
C LEU A 24 4.03 5.83 5.61
N ARG A 25 4.83 6.47 6.48
CA ARG A 25 5.41 7.79 6.21
C ARG A 25 6.30 7.77 4.96
N ASN A 26 7.20 6.79 4.87
CA ASN A 26 8.09 6.65 3.72
C ASN A 26 7.34 6.33 2.42
N LEU A 27 6.32 5.47 2.51
CA LEU A 27 5.44 5.14 1.39
C LEU A 27 4.72 6.39 0.87
N ARG A 28 4.15 7.22 1.76
CA ARG A 28 3.49 8.47 1.35
C ARG A 28 4.44 9.42 0.64
N ILE A 29 5.65 9.62 1.17
CA ILE A 29 6.68 10.45 0.53
C ILE A 29 7.02 9.93 -0.88
N ALA A 30 7.19 8.62 -1.02
CA ALA A 30 7.47 7.98 -2.31
C ALA A 30 6.31 8.14 -3.31
N LEU A 31 5.07 8.02 -2.86
CA LEU A 31 3.88 8.15 -3.71
C LEU A 31 3.57 9.60 -4.07
N ASP A 32 3.83 10.56 -3.18
CA ASP A 32 3.67 11.98 -3.46
C ASP A 32 4.65 12.44 -4.55
N PHE A 33 5.88 11.91 -4.55
CA PHE A 33 6.84 12.14 -5.63
C PHE A 33 6.32 11.65 -7.00
N GLU A 34 5.52 10.59 -7.03
CA GLU A 34 4.88 10.03 -8.23
C GLU A 34 3.49 10.61 -8.52
N ASN A 35 3.03 11.56 -7.70
CA ASN A 35 1.67 12.13 -7.73
C ASN A 35 0.55 11.07 -7.60
N GLN A 36 0.79 10.04 -6.78
CA GLN A 36 -0.13 8.90 -6.57
C GLN A 36 -0.58 8.71 -5.11
N GLY A 37 -0.23 9.62 -4.20
CA GLY A 37 -0.59 9.51 -2.78
C GLY A 37 -2.10 9.33 -2.55
N TYR A 38 -2.92 9.96 -3.40
CA TYR A 38 -4.39 9.88 -3.32
C TYR A 38 -4.97 8.46 -3.42
N VAL A 39 -4.24 7.52 -4.02
CA VAL A 39 -4.68 6.12 -4.22
C VAL A 39 -4.78 5.37 -2.89
N LEU A 40 -4.04 5.79 -1.86
CA LEU A 40 -4.09 5.16 -0.54
C LEU A 40 -5.44 5.36 0.15
N ASP A 41 -6.03 6.55 -0.01
CA ASP A 41 -7.18 6.99 0.77
C ASP A 41 -8.48 7.02 -0.05
N LYS A 42 -8.40 7.14 -1.39
CA LYS A 42 -9.59 7.20 -2.23
C LYS A 42 -10.08 5.80 -2.61
N PRO A 43 -11.38 5.50 -2.42
CA PRO A 43 -11.94 4.23 -2.83
C PRO A 43 -11.90 4.07 -4.35
N LEU A 44 -11.86 2.80 -4.78
CA LEU A 44 -12.01 2.40 -6.17
C LEU A 44 -13.39 2.83 -6.68
N PRO A 45 -13.51 3.49 -7.84
CA PRO A 45 -14.82 3.75 -8.44
C PRO A 45 -15.48 2.40 -8.76
N MET A 46 -16.63 2.07 -8.16
CA MET A 46 -17.18 0.71 -8.18
C MET A 46 -17.44 0.14 -9.59
N ALA A 47 -17.68 0.99 -10.57
CA ALA A 47 -17.62 0.75 -12.01
C ALA A 47 -18.08 2.03 -12.72
N LEU A 48 -17.76 2.17 -14.00
CA LEU A 48 -18.39 3.21 -14.83
C LEU A 48 -19.81 2.79 -15.23
N PRO A 49 -20.84 3.63 -14.99
CA PRO A 49 -22.18 3.38 -15.47
C PRO A 49 -22.25 3.23 -16.99
N LYS A 50 -23.29 2.52 -17.47
CA LYS A 50 -23.60 2.46 -18.90
C LYS A 50 -23.98 3.87 -19.36
N GLY A 51 -23.25 4.39 -20.34
CA GLY A 51 -23.44 5.76 -20.84
C GLY A 51 -22.40 6.77 -20.35
N SER A 52 -21.40 6.34 -19.57
CA SER A 52 -20.31 7.22 -19.16
C SER A 52 -19.60 7.88 -20.33
N SER A 53 -19.26 9.16 -20.14
CA SER A 53 -18.59 9.99 -21.13
C SER A 53 -17.18 9.46 -21.44
N PRO A 54 -16.58 9.82 -22.58
CA PRO A 54 -15.19 9.50 -22.88
C PRO A 54 -14.22 9.99 -21.79
N GLU A 55 -14.46 11.16 -21.21
CA GLU A 55 -13.62 11.76 -20.16
C GLU A 55 -13.69 10.97 -18.84
N GLU A 56 -14.90 10.49 -18.48
CA GLU A 56 -15.08 9.61 -17.32
C GLU A 56 -14.34 8.28 -17.52
N ARG A 57 -14.36 7.73 -18.74
CA ARG A 57 -13.62 6.51 -19.09
C ARG A 57 -12.13 6.67 -18.95
N VAL A 58 -11.57 7.74 -19.51
CA VAL A 58 -10.14 8.06 -19.40
C VAL A 58 -9.74 8.24 -17.93
N THR A 59 -10.57 8.91 -17.14
CA THR A 59 -10.31 9.12 -15.71
C THR A 59 -10.29 7.81 -14.93
N PHE A 60 -11.24 6.92 -15.21
CA PHE A 60 -11.32 5.60 -14.58
C PHE A 60 -10.14 4.69 -14.96
N GLU A 61 -9.78 4.64 -16.24
CA GLU A 61 -8.64 3.85 -16.72
C GLU A 61 -7.34 4.32 -16.08
N LYS A 62 -7.13 5.64 -16.01
CA LYS A 62 -5.99 6.24 -15.31
C LYS A 62 -5.98 5.87 -13.83
N TRP A 63 -7.14 5.85 -13.18
CA TRP A 63 -7.25 5.43 -11.79
C TRP A 63 -6.85 3.95 -11.62
N LEU A 64 -7.32 3.05 -12.49
CA LEU A 64 -6.96 1.63 -12.45
C LEU A 64 -5.46 1.39 -12.66
N GLU A 65 -4.84 2.12 -13.58
CA GLU A 65 -3.39 2.08 -13.81
C GLU A 65 -2.63 2.49 -12.55
N ASN A 66 -3.03 3.61 -11.94
CA ASN A 66 -2.42 4.12 -10.72
C ASN A 66 -2.60 3.15 -9.55
N ASN A 67 -3.78 2.54 -9.39
CA ASN A 67 -4.00 1.49 -8.40
C ASN A 67 -3.04 0.31 -8.59
N ARG A 68 -2.86 -0.19 -9.82
CA ARG A 68 -1.91 -1.29 -10.11
C ARG A 68 -0.47 -0.90 -9.77
N LYS A 69 -0.07 0.33 -10.09
CA LYS A 69 1.27 0.86 -9.79
C LYS A 69 1.50 0.94 -8.28
N VAL A 70 0.58 1.58 -7.54
CA VAL A 70 0.69 1.74 -6.08
C VAL A 70 0.63 0.39 -5.36
N ARG A 71 -0.22 -0.52 -5.80
CA ARG A 71 -0.25 -1.89 -5.29
C ARG A 71 1.10 -2.60 -5.44
N SER A 72 1.73 -2.49 -6.61
CA SER A 72 3.05 -3.11 -6.86
C SER A 72 4.12 -2.51 -5.96
N ILE A 73 4.09 -1.19 -5.76
CA ILE A 73 4.95 -0.46 -4.82
C ILE A 73 4.76 -0.99 -3.39
N ILE A 74 3.52 -1.06 -2.89
CA ILE A 74 3.22 -1.59 -1.55
C ILE A 74 3.78 -3.01 -1.40
N LEU A 75 3.43 -3.93 -2.30
CA LEU A 75 3.86 -5.33 -2.23
C LEU A 75 5.38 -5.49 -2.29
N ALA A 76 6.10 -4.63 -3.02
CA ALA A 76 7.56 -4.62 -3.05
C ALA A 76 8.20 -4.08 -1.76
N SER A 77 7.52 -3.17 -1.05
CA SER A 77 8.04 -2.61 0.22
C SER A 77 7.77 -3.42 1.48
N ILE A 78 7.12 -4.57 1.37
CA ILE A 78 6.79 -5.38 2.53
C ILE A 78 7.56 -6.71 2.48
N THR A 79 7.90 -7.27 3.63
CA THR A 79 8.60 -8.56 3.70
C THR A 79 7.74 -9.69 3.10
N ASN A 80 8.39 -10.71 2.52
CA ASN A 80 7.72 -11.81 1.82
C ASN A 80 6.60 -12.51 2.63
N ASN A 81 6.75 -12.63 3.95
CA ASN A 81 5.74 -13.22 4.83
C ASN A 81 4.47 -12.37 4.97
N ILE A 82 4.60 -11.04 4.89
CA ILE A 82 3.48 -10.10 4.92
C ILE A 82 2.90 -9.98 3.51
N GLN A 83 3.74 -9.94 2.48
CA GLN A 83 3.32 -9.89 1.08
C GLN A 83 2.30 -10.96 0.70
N LYS A 84 2.54 -12.21 1.09
CA LYS A 84 1.63 -13.36 0.83
C LYS A 84 0.23 -13.20 1.42
N GLN A 85 0.02 -12.27 2.35
CA GLN A 85 -1.31 -11.99 2.93
C GLN A 85 -2.12 -11.02 2.06
N PHE A 86 -1.46 -10.27 1.17
CA PHE A 86 -2.06 -9.18 0.39
C PHE A 86 -1.89 -9.34 -1.12
N ASP A 87 -1.10 -10.31 -1.60
CA ASP A 87 -0.77 -10.52 -3.02
C ASP A 87 -1.96 -10.89 -3.92
N ARG A 88 -3.11 -11.24 -3.34
CA ARG A 88 -4.38 -11.52 -4.02
C ARG A 88 -5.44 -10.42 -3.85
N VAL A 89 -5.14 -9.36 -3.11
CA VAL A 89 -6.06 -8.22 -2.97
C VAL A 89 -5.76 -7.22 -4.09
N ASP A 90 -6.76 -6.83 -4.86
CA ASP A 90 -6.56 -5.99 -6.05
C ASP A 90 -6.63 -4.49 -5.76
N ASP A 91 -7.37 -4.08 -4.74
CA ASP A 91 -7.59 -2.68 -4.41
C ASP A 91 -6.67 -2.21 -3.26
N VAL A 92 -5.99 -1.09 -3.51
CA VAL A 92 -5.07 -0.48 -2.53
C VAL A 92 -5.77 -0.09 -1.23
N PRO A 93 -6.97 0.54 -1.24
CA PRO A 93 -7.66 0.92 0.00
C PRO A 93 -7.93 -0.27 0.93
N SER A 94 -8.34 -1.44 0.43
CA SER A 94 -8.54 -2.62 1.27
C SER A 94 -7.23 -3.18 1.82
N ILE A 95 -6.13 -3.13 1.06
CA ILE A 95 -4.80 -3.50 1.58
C ILE A 95 -4.45 -2.57 2.74
N MET A 96 -4.58 -1.26 2.54
CA MET A 96 -4.23 -0.26 3.56
C MET A 96 -5.09 -0.39 4.82
N LEU A 97 -6.40 -0.59 4.67
CA LEU A 97 -7.32 -0.80 5.77
C LEU A 97 -6.93 -2.02 6.60
N ARG A 98 -6.71 -3.18 5.96
CA ARG A 98 -6.32 -4.41 6.67
C ARG A 98 -4.95 -4.28 7.33
N MET A 99 -3.99 -3.64 6.67
CA MET A 99 -2.68 -3.40 7.28
C MET A 99 -2.81 -2.50 8.50
N LYS A 100 -3.64 -1.45 8.45
CA LYS A 100 -3.91 -0.56 9.57
C LYS A 100 -4.48 -1.33 10.76
N GLU A 101 -5.54 -2.11 10.54
CA GLU A 101 -6.19 -2.93 11.57
C GLU A 101 -5.22 -3.90 12.27
N VAL A 102 -4.33 -4.53 11.50
CA VAL A 102 -3.40 -5.54 12.02
C VAL A 102 -2.16 -4.93 12.67
N TYR A 103 -1.66 -3.79 12.18
CA TYR A 103 -0.31 -3.31 12.49
C TYR A 103 -0.23 -1.91 13.10
N GLU A 104 -1.26 -1.06 12.97
CA GLU A 104 -1.26 0.29 13.56
C GLU A 104 -1.46 0.25 15.09
N GLY A 105 -2.07 -0.82 15.62
CA GLY A 105 -2.35 -1.01 17.05
C GLY A 105 -1.58 -2.14 17.75
N SER A 106 -0.78 -2.94 17.05
CA SER A 106 -0.17 -4.17 17.62
C SER A 106 1.26 -4.00 18.16
N GLY A 107 1.79 -2.77 18.18
CA GLY A 107 3.10 -2.46 18.78
C GLY A 107 3.20 -2.77 20.28
N SER A 108 2.07 -2.91 20.99
CA SER A 108 2.04 -3.28 22.41
C SER A 108 1.71 -4.77 22.65
N THR A 109 0.94 -5.42 21.77
CA THR A 109 0.36 -6.74 22.05
C THR A 109 1.20 -7.93 21.58
N ARG A 110 2.10 -7.75 20.60
CA ARG A 110 2.94 -8.86 20.11
C ARG A 110 4.15 -9.16 21.01
N GLU A 111 4.68 -8.17 21.71
CA GLU A 111 5.74 -8.42 22.71
C GLU A 111 5.20 -9.12 23.96
N ALA A 112 3.94 -8.87 24.34
CA ALA A 112 3.29 -9.57 25.44
C ALA A 112 3.10 -11.07 25.15
N GLN A 113 2.78 -11.45 23.89
CA GLN A 113 2.60 -12.86 23.53
C GLN A 113 3.91 -13.66 23.43
N LYS A 114 5.04 -12.99 23.15
CA LYS A 114 6.36 -13.65 23.15
C LYS A 114 6.88 -13.94 24.57
N LYS A 115 6.43 -13.19 25.58
CA LYS A 115 6.81 -13.39 26.99
C LYS A 115 6.00 -14.46 27.72
N ILE A 116 4.84 -14.87 27.20
CA ILE A 116 3.98 -15.91 27.81
C ILE A 116 4.41 -17.33 27.37
N LYS A 117 5.27 -17.45 26.35
CA LYS A 117 5.79 -18.74 25.84
C LYS A 117 7.26 -19.01 26.23
N LYS A 118 7.78 -18.35 27.26
CA LYS A 118 9.11 -18.64 27.82
C LYS A 118 9.01 -18.77 29.33
#